data_AF-A0A2V9ZC03-F1
#
_entry.id   AF-A0A2V9ZC03-F1
#
_cell.length_a   1.000
_cell.length_b   1.000
_cell.length_c   1.000
_cell.angle_alpha   90.00
_cell.angle_beta   90.00
_cell.angle_gamma   90.00
#
_symmetry.space_group_name_H-M   'P 1'
#
loop_
_entity.id
_entity.type
_entity.pdbx_description
1 polymer ?
#
loop_
_entity_poly.entity_id
_entity_poly.type
_entity_poly.pdbx_seq_one_letter_code
_entity_poly.pdbx_strand_id
1 'polypeptide(L)'
;MVSHCCNPTCGVPLTSLSEGRLFQFEIVSISVSATDEDLTEFDERPERETANFWLCGKCAESMTLSLDPSAGLRLSPLTSRPSEPAPQRVSPSELHDC
;
A
#
# COMPACT_ATOMS: atom_id res chain seq x y z
N MET A 1 -13.64 5.84 -6.99
CA MET A 1 -14.41 4.89 -6.15
C MET A 1 -13.96 3.48 -6.52
N VAL A 2 -13.49 2.67 -5.58
CA VAL A 2 -13.03 1.30 -5.88
C VAL A 2 -14.24 0.38 -5.86
N SER A 3 -14.45 -0.38 -6.92
CA SER A 3 -15.66 -1.21 -7.09
C SER A 3 -15.36 -2.71 -7.21
N HIS A 4 -14.15 -3.07 -7.61
CA HIS A 4 -13.74 -4.45 -7.85
C HIS A 4 -12.30 -4.67 -7.41
N CYS A 5 -11.92 -5.94 -7.27
CA CYS A 5 -10.55 -6.33 -7.03
C CYS A 5 -9.64 -5.83 -8.17
N CYS A 6 -8.47 -5.27 -7.80
CA CYS A 6 -7.51 -4.72 -8.76
C CYS A 6 -6.75 -5.81 -9.54
N ASN A 7 -6.81 -7.07 -9.10
CA ASN A 7 -6.22 -8.18 -9.84
C ASN A 7 -7.06 -8.46 -11.10
N PRO A 8 -6.51 -8.33 -12.32
CA PRO A 8 -7.27 -8.52 -13.56
C PRO A 8 -7.83 -9.94 -13.72
N THR A 9 -7.24 -10.92 -13.06
CA THR A 9 -7.71 -12.31 -13.06
C THR A 9 -8.84 -12.54 -12.05
N CYS A 10 -9.09 -11.57 -11.15
CA CYS A 10 -10.07 -11.65 -10.08
C CYS A 10 -11.15 -10.58 -10.27
N GLY A 11 -12.34 -10.97 -10.71
CA GLY A 11 -13.47 -10.05 -10.90
C GLY A 11 -14.34 -9.83 -9.66
N VAL A 12 -13.81 -10.06 -8.45
CA VAL A 12 -14.62 -10.01 -7.22
C VAL A 12 -15.06 -8.56 -6.94
N PRO A 13 -16.38 -8.30 -6.80
CA PRO A 13 -16.87 -6.98 -6.44
C PRO A 13 -16.50 -6.64 -4.99
N LEU A 14 -16.25 -5.35 -4.74
CA LEU A 14 -16.03 -4.84 -3.38
C LEU A 14 -17.37 -4.83 -2.62
N THR A 15 -17.63 -5.90 -1.87
CA THR A 15 -18.78 -5.99 -0.94
C THR A 15 -18.45 -5.39 0.42
N SER A 16 -17.21 -5.56 0.89
CA SER A 16 -16.75 -5.06 2.18
C SER A 16 -15.25 -4.75 2.15
N LEU A 17 -14.88 -3.57 2.65
CA LEU A 17 -13.48 -3.17 2.80
C LEU A 17 -12.73 -4.06 3.81
N SER A 18 -13.45 -4.68 4.75
CA SER A 18 -12.89 -5.58 5.77
C SER A 18 -12.49 -6.95 5.22
N GLU A 19 -13.06 -7.38 4.09
CA GLU A 19 -12.76 -8.68 3.46
C GLU A 19 -11.54 -8.62 2.53
N GLY A 20 -10.74 -7.54 2.58
CA GLY A 20 -9.59 -7.36 1.73
C GLY A 20 -8.61 -6.34 2.27
N ARG A 21 -7.78 -5.79 1.38
CA ARG A 21 -6.78 -4.79 1.72
C ARG A 21 -6.89 -3.60 0.78
N LEU A 22 -7.04 -2.42 1.35
CA LEU A 22 -7.03 -1.15 0.63
C LEU A 22 -5.60 -0.60 0.59
N PHE A 23 -5.16 -0.24 -0.61
CA PHE A 23 -3.88 0.41 -0.88
C PHE A 23 -4.19 1.84 -1.32
N GLN A 24 -3.69 2.80 -0.55
CA GLN A 24 -3.83 4.21 -0.84
C GLN A 24 -2.45 4.75 -1.22
N PHE A 25 -2.35 5.35 -2.39
CA PHE A 25 -1.14 6.02 -2.86
C PHE A 25 -1.42 7.51 -3.00
N GLU A 26 -0.56 8.33 -2.40
CA GLU A 26 -0.57 9.76 -2.59
C GLU A 26 0.37 10.10 -3.75
N ILE A 27 -0.18 10.77 -4.77
CA ILE A 27 0.54 11.26 -5.93
C ILE A 27 0.69 12.76 -5.72
N VAL A 28 1.94 13.20 -5.56
CA VAL A 28 2.26 14.62 -5.43
C VAL A 28 2.84 15.08 -6.76
N SER A 29 2.05 15.75 -7.58
CA SER A 29 2.56 16.45 -8.75
C SER A 29 3.18 17.77 -8.31
N ILE A 30 4.51 17.88 -8.43
CA ILE A 30 5.20 19.16 -8.25
C ILE A 30 5.18 19.85 -9.61
N SER A 31 4.30 20.84 -9.79
CA SER A 31 4.39 21.79 -10.90
C SER A 31 5.60 22.69 -10.67
N VAL A 32 6.77 22.28 -11.16
CA VAL A 32 7.91 23.21 -11.28
C VAL A 32 7.65 24.07 -12.50
N SER A 33 6.86 25.13 -12.31
CA SER A 33 6.79 26.25 -13.23
C SER A 33 8.09 27.04 -13.09
N ALA A 34 9.14 26.58 -13.77
CA ALA A 34 10.38 27.33 -13.92
C ALA A 34 10.21 28.34 -15.06
N THR A 35 9.49 29.44 -14.84
CA THR A 35 9.74 30.68 -15.59
C THR A 35 9.39 31.90 -14.74
N ASP A 36 10.40 32.74 -14.65
CA ASP A 36 10.53 34.08 -14.10
C ASP A 36 9.38 35.05 -14.47
N GLU A 37 9.14 36.03 -13.59
CA GLU A 37 8.33 37.25 -13.78
C GLU A 37 6.80 37.09 -13.99
N ASP A 38 6.03 36.83 -12.92
CA ASP A 38 4.90 37.69 -12.51
C ASP A 38 4.38 37.25 -11.13
N LEU A 39 4.53 38.11 -10.13
CA LEU A 39 4.04 37.87 -8.76
C LEU A 39 2.54 38.15 -8.67
N THR A 40 1.73 37.41 -9.43
CA THR A 40 0.28 37.40 -9.26
C THR A 40 -0.21 35.99 -8.93
N GLU A 41 -0.44 35.78 -7.63
CA GLU A 41 -1.40 34.79 -7.09
C GLU A 41 -1.23 33.32 -7.50
N PHE A 42 0.00 32.81 -7.48
CA PHE A 42 0.25 31.35 -7.52
C PHE A 42 -0.09 30.68 -6.16
N ASP A 43 -1.38 30.58 -5.82
CA ASP A 43 -1.91 29.54 -4.91
C ASP A 43 -2.02 28.21 -5.69
N GLU A 44 -0.97 27.84 -6.42
CA GLU A 44 -0.85 26.48 -6.96
C GLU A 44 -0.44 25.57 -5.80
N ARG A 45 -1.40 25.28 -4.91
CA ARG A 45 -1.22 24.25 -3.91
C ARG A 45 -0.89 22.96 -4.64
N PRO A 46 0.15 22.22 -4.24
CA PRO A 46 0.44 20.93 -4.85
C PRO A 46 -0.82 20.08 -4.79
N GLU A 47 -1.39 19.77 -5.95
CA GLU A 47 -2.60 18.97 -6.07
C GLU A 47 -2.25 17.55 -5.62
N ARG A 48 -2.64 17.22 -4.40
CA ARG A 48 -2.43 15.90 -3.80
C ARG A 48 -3.50 14.97 -4.32
N GLU A 49 -3.23 14.29 -5.42
CA GLU A 49 -4.13 13.28 -5.93
C GLU A 49 -3.95 11.98 -5.14
N THR A 50 -5.06 11.43 -4.62
CA THR A 50 -5.03 10.16 -3.87
C THR A 50 -5.64 9.05 -4.71
N ALA A 51 -4.82 8.07 -5.09
CA ALA A 51 -5.25 6.88 -5.81
C ALA A 51 -5.51 5.73 -4.84
N ASN A 52 -6.74 5.19 -4.86
CA ASN A 52 -7.16 4.08 -4.00
C ASN A 52 -7.33 2.81 -4.84
N PHE A 53 -6.75 1.70 -4.40
CA PHE A 53 -6.85 0.38 -5.02
C PHE A 53 -7.18 -0.67 -3.97
N TRP A 54 -7.97 -1.68 -4.32
CA TRP A 54 -8.38 -2.73 -3.39
C TRP A 54 -8.06 -4.11 -3.94
N LEU A 55 -7.55 -4.99 -3.08
CA LEU A 55 -7.44 -6.42 -3.35
C LEU A 55 -8.37 -7.17 -2.39
N CYS A 56 -9.13 -8.13 -2.91
CA CYS A 56 -9.89 -9.06 -2.06
C CYS A 56 -8.95 -9.89 -1.18
N GLY A 57 -9.44 -10.44 -0.08
CA GLY A 57 -8.62 -11.15 0.92
C GLY A 57 -7.70 -12.21 0.32
N LYS A 58 -8.22 -13.03 -0.60
CA LYS A 58 -7.44 -14.06 -1.30
C LYS A 58 -6.28 -13.49 -2.13
N CYS A 59 -6.53 -12.39 -2.85
CA CYS A 59 -5.47 -11.74 -3.62
C CYS A 59 -4.48 -11.02 -2.70
N ALA A 60 -4.97 -10.38 -1.63
CA ALA A 60 -4.14 -9.66 -0.68
C ALA A 60 -3.23 -10.57 0.17
N GLU A 61 -3.57 -11.86 0.29
CA GLU A 61 -2.73 -12.87 0.95
C GLU A 61 -1.52 -13.28 0.10
N SER A 62 -1.69 -13.32 -1.22
CA SER A 62 -0.66 -13.83 -2.14
C SER A 62 0.01 -12.73 -2.97
N MET A 63 -0.56 -11.53 -3.01
CA MET A 63 -0.12 -10.43 -3.87
C MET A 63 -0.22 -9.09 -3.15
N THR A 64 0.59 -8.14 -3.58
CA THR A 64 0.61 -6.77 -3.10
C THR A 64 0.68 -5.80 -4.26
N LEU A 65 0.17 -4.59 -4.05
CA LEU A 65 0.33 -3.48 -4.98
C LEU A 65 1.53 -2.61 -4.58
N SER A 66 2.22 -2.08 -5.57
CA SER A 66 3.33 -1.15 -5.40
C SER A 66 3.26 -0.10 -6.49
N LEU A 67 3.36 1.18 -6.13
CA LEU A 67 3.41 2.26 -7.10
C LEU A 67 4.88 2.51 -7.46
N ASP A 68 5.21 2.30 -8.73
CA ASP A 68 6.52 2.62 -9.29
C ASP A 68 6.44 3.97 -10.03
N PRO A 69 7.36 4.92 -9.77
CA PRO A 69 7.29 6.24 -10.41
C PRO A 69 7.57 6.19 -11.92
N SER A 70 8.24 5.16 -12.42
CA SER A 70 8.58 5.01 -13.84
C SER A 70 7.60 4.13 -14.61
N ALA A 71 6.99 3.14 -13.95
CA ALA A 71 6.11 2.16 -14.58
C ALA A 71 4.65 2.20 -14.11
N GLY A 72 4.32 3.01 -13.10
CA GLY A 72 2.99 3.10 -12.51
C GLY A 72 2.69 1.96 -11.53
N LEU A 73 1.41 1.64 -11.36
CA LEU A 73 0.96 0.64 -10.41
C LEU A 73 1.34 -0.78 -10.85
N ARG A 74 2.05 -1.51 -10.00
CA ARG A 74 2.43 -2.91 -10.21
C ARG A 74 1.82 -3.83 -9.16
N LEU A 75 1.36 -4.99 -9.61
CA LEU A 75 0.92 -6.10 -8.77
C LEU A 75 2.06 -7.13 -8.72
N SER A 76 2.55 -7.41 -7.51
CA SER A 76 3.65 -8.34 -7.29
C SER A 76 3.24 -9.43 -6.32
N PRO A 77 3.66 -10.70 -6.51
CA PRO A 77 3.41 -11.75 -5.55
C PRO A 77 4.13 -11.45 -4.22
N LEU A 78 3.43 -11.65 -3.11
CA LEU A 78 4.04 -11.64 -1.79
C LEU A 78 4.87 -12.92 -1.67
N THR A 79 6.19 -12.79 -1.66
CA THR A 79 7.03 -13.90 -1.19
C THR A 79 6.71 -14.04 0.28
N SER A 80 5.92 -15.05 0.64
CA SER A 80 5.65 -15.36 2.03
C SER A 80 7.00 -15.69 2.65
N ARG A 81 7.55 -14.77 3.44
CA ARG A 81 8.70 -15.08 4.27
C ARG A 81 8.18 -16.16 5.21
N PRO A 82 8.68 -17.42 5.15
CA PRO A 82 8.20 -18.46 6.03
C PRO A 82 8.29 -17.89 7.43
N SER A 83 7.15 -17.81 8.09
CA SER A 83 6.98 -17.20 9.40
C SER A 83 8.04 -17.76 10.32
N GLU A 84 9.09 -16.98 10.56
CA GLU A 84 10.11 -17.30 11.55
C GLU A 84 9.37 -17.37 12.89
N PRO A 85 9.34 -18.54 13.54
CA PRO A 85 8.61 -18.67 14.79
C PRO A 85 9.18 -17.64 15.75
N ALA A 86 8.33 -16.74 16.24
CA ALA A 86 8.69 -15.72 17.21
C ALA A 86 9.60 -16.34 18.29
N PRO A 87 10.71 -15.70 18.67
CA PRO A 87 11.61 -16.26 19.66
C PRO A 87 10.77 -16.51 20.91
N GLN A 88 10.55 -17.79 21.22
CA GLN A 88 9.86 -18.21 22.42
C GLN A 88 10.62 -17.59 23.56
N ARG A 89 10.00 -16.64 24.27
CA ARG A 89 10.49 -16.15 25.55
C ARG A 89 10.57 -17.37 26.45
N VAL A 90 11.76 -17.97 26.53
CA VAL A 90 12.07 -18.92 27.59
C VAL A 90 11.95 -18.12 28.89
N SER A 91 10.87 -18.38 29.63
CA SER A 91 10.73 -17.88 31.00
C SER A 91 11.90 -18.46 31.81
N PRO A 92 12.72 -17.63 32.46
CA PRO A 92 13.69 -18.13 33.43
C PRO A 92 12.92 -18.41 34.73
N SER A 93 12.29 -19.58 34.79
CA SER A 93 12.01 -20.24 36.05
C SER A 93 12.92 -21.45 36.11
N GLU A 94 13.46 -21.73 37.29
CA GLU A 94 14.24 -22.92 37.66
C GLU A 94 15.77 -22.84 37.48
N LEU A 95 16.47 -22.29 38.49
CA LEU A 95 17.65 -22.92 39.09
C LEU A 95 17.81 -22.38 40.53
N HIS A 96 17.13 -22.99 41.51
CA HIS A 96 17.66 -24.04 42.41
C HIS A 96 18.80 -23.58 43.34
N ASP A 97 18.43 -23.36 44.60
CA ASP A 97 18.94 -24.06 45.80
C ASP A 97 20.44 -24.42 45.83
N CYS A 98 21.21 -23.68 46.63
CA CYS A 98 22.30 -24.11 47.51
C CYS A 98 22.81 -22.92 48.34
#